data_AF-A0A7C4C911-F1
#
_entry.id   AF-A0A7C4C911-F1
#
_cell.length_a   1.000
_cell.length_b   1.000
_cell.length_c   1.000
_cell.angle_alpha   90.00
_cell.angle_beta   90.00
_cell.angle_gamma   90.00
#
_symmetry.space_group_name_H-M   'P 1'
#
loop_
_entity.id
_entity.type
_entity.pdbx_description
1 polymer ?
#
loop_
_entity_poly.entity_id
_entity_poly.type
_entity_poly.pdbx_seq_one_letter_code
_entity_poly.pdbx_strand_id
1 'polypeptide(L)'
;MPDRPPADCPMCGAALPPSATPTECAGCGFPYDAATRIWRSSDTAAGLGVRYAVVGGLVGLAVALVYPPLVRADHYATVPLLGALIAAAAGLAVRRLVWGRISGRFAAITPRGLVFATRGRPMRVAWENLDGLEQRRGVVRVRVRGQAATVPLADVFSNPLEQQEFCAAARAAAADRIAASKPAGRGDAARDSE
;
A
#
# COMPACT_ATOMS: atom_id res chain seq x y z
N MET A 1 13.17 1.39 4.44
CA MET A 1 13.72 0.09 4.00
C MET A 1 12.57 -0.90 3.74
N PRO A 2 12.72 -1.86 2.82
CA PRO A 2 11.66 -2.83 2.51
C PRO A 2 11.51 -3.92 3.58
N ASP A 3 10.27 -4.32 3.87
CA ASP A 3 9.96 -5.47 4.73
C ASP A 3 10.33 -6.79 4.03
N ARG A 4 11.14 -7.65 4.68
CA ARG A 4 11.49 -9.00 4.18
C ARG A 4 11.81 -10.02 5.29
N PRO A 5 11.25 -11.24 5.21
CA PRO A 5 10.01 -11.57 4.50
C PRO A 5 8.83 -10.82 5.15
N PRO A 6 7.75 -10.53 4.42
CA PRO A 6 6.62 -9.81 5.00
C PRO A 6 5.89 -10.67 6.03
N ALA A 7 5.82 -10.21 7.28
CA ALA A 7 5.09 -10.89 8.35
C ALA A 7 3.57 -10.72 8.21
N ASP A 8 3.11 -9.55 7.71
CA ASP A 8 1.70 -9.22 7.56
C ASP A 8 1.36 -8.83 6.13
N CYS A 9 0.16 -9.24 5.70
CA CYS A 9 -0.35 -8.94 4.38
C CYS A 9 -0.50 -7.42 4.20
N PRO A 10 0.12 -6.81 3.18
CA PRO A 10 0.02 -5.38 2.96
C PRO A 10 -1.34 -4.97 2.39
N MET A 11 -2.31 -5.88 2.20
CA MET A 11 -3.67 -5.54 1.74
C MET A 11 -4.74 -5.70 2.82
N CYS A 12 -4.67 -6.77 3.63
CA CYS A 12 -5.69 -7.06 4.64
C CYS A 12 -5.15 -7.15 6.08
N GLY A 13 -3.83 -7.02 6.28
CA GLY A 13 -3.21 -7.11 7.61
C GLY A 13 -3.20 -8.50 8.23
N ALA A 14 -3.64 -9.54 7.51
CA ALA A 14 -3.55 -10.92 7.99
C ALA A 14 -2.10 -11.39 8.05
N ALA A 15 -1.74 -12.15 9.07
CA ALA A 15 -0.42 -12.76 9.19
C ALA A 15 -0.13 -13.66 7.98
N LEU A 16 1.05 -13.51 7.39
CA LEU A 16 1.54 -14.30 6.28
C LEU A 16 2.49 -15.37 6.81
N PRO A 17 2.15 -16.67 6.72
CA PRO A 17 3.09 -17.72 7.06
C PRO A 17 4.28 -17.67 6.09
N PRO A 18 5.53 -17.83 6.58
CA PRO A 18 6.71 -17.83 5.73
C PRO A 18 6.61 -18.95 4.68
N SER A 19 6.87 -18.61 3.42
CA SER A 19 6.79 -19.57 2.31
C SER A 19 7.95 -19.37 1.35
N ALA A 20 8.67 -20.46 1.06
CA ALA A 20 9.74 -20.45 0.05
C ALA A 20 9.19 -20.52 -1.38
N THR A 21 7.97 -21.04 -1.56
CA THR A 21 7.30 -21.15 -2.86
C THR A 21 6.25 -20.04 -3.02
N PRO A 22 5.94 -19.63 -4.27
CA PRO A 22 4.87 -18.68 -4.55
C PRO A 22 3.54 -19.17 -4.00
N THR A 23 2.95 -18.38 -3.10
CA THR A 23 1.65 -18.66 -2.48
C THR A 23 0.82 -17.39 -2.42
N GLU A 24 -0.41 -17.49 -1.91
CA GLU A 24 -1.36 -16.38 -1.81
C GLU A 24 -1.89 -16.21 -0.39
N CYS A 25 -2.11 -14.96 0.01
CA CYS A 25 -2.79 -14.67 1.26
C CYS A 25 -4.23 -15.20 1.23
N ALA A 26 -4.58 -16.08 2.17
CA ALA A 26 -5.92 -16.67 2.26
C ALA A 26 -7.05 -15.65 2.41
N GLY A 27 -6.77 -14.46 2.97
CA GLY A 27 -7.78 -13.42 3.17
C GLY A 27 -8.08 -12.55 1.95
N CYS A 28 -7.13 -12.35 1.04
CA CYS A 28 -7.27 -11.36 -0.04
C CYS A 28 -6.58 -11.71 -1.37
N GLY A 29 -5.98 -12.90 -1.49
CA GLY A 29 -5.29 -13.36 -2.69
C GLY A 29 -4.07 -12.52 -3.06
N PHE A 30 -3.39 -11.91 -2.08
CA PHE A 30 -2.12 -11.21 -2.30
C PHE A 30 -1.01 -12.23 -2.55
N PRO A 31 -0.33 -12.23 -3.72
CA PRO A 31 0.71 -13.18 -4.01
C PRO A 31 2.01 -12.83 -3.26
N TYR A 32 2.64 -13.82 -2.64
CA TYR A 32 3.89 -13.62 -1.91
C TYR A 32 4.75 -14.89 -1.86
N ASP A 33 6.02 -14.70 -1.54
CA ASP A 33 7.05 -15.72 -1.30
C ASP A 33 8.20 -15.12 -0.46
N ALA A 34 9.27 -15.89 -0.23
CA ALA A 34 10.46 -15.44 0.49
C ALA A 34 11.21 -14.29 -0.21
N ALA A 35 11.07 -14.16 -1.53
CA ALA A 35 11.70 -13.09 -2.31
C ALA A 35 10.88 -11.80 -2.33
N THR A 36 9.65 -11.82 -1.82
CA THR A 36 8.72 -10.69 -1.84
C THR A 36 9.25 -9.53 -1.03
N ARG A 37 9.21 -8.34 -1.62
CA ARG A 37 9.81 -7.11 -1.06
C ARG A 37 8.73 -6.04 -1.01
N ILE A 38 8.45 -5.48 0.16
CA ILE A 38 7.36 -4.50 0.33
C ILE A 38 7.94 -3.18 0.87
N TRP A 39 7.70 -2.10 0.14
CA TRP A 39 7.91 -0.73 0.61
C TRP A 39 6.58 -0.17 1.06
N ARG A 40 6.51 0.25 2.32
CA ARG A 40 5.34 0.90 2.90
C ARG A 40 5.66 2.37 3.10
N SER A 41 4.65 3.22 2.89
CA SER A 41 4.75 4.62 3.26
C SER A 41 4.99 4.75 4.76
N SER A 42 5.95 5.61 5.13
CA SER A 42 6.24 5.97 6.51
C SER A 42 5.21 6.91 7.13
N ASP A 43 4.15 7.30 6.39
CA ASP A 43 2.94 7.89 6.95
C ASP A 43 2.29 6.84 7.88
N THR A 44 2.80 6.79 9.11
CA THR A 44 2.36 5.88 10.14
C THR A 44 0.90 6.17 10.47
N ALA A 45 0.15 5.14 10.86
CA ALA A 45 -1.20 5.27 11.39
C ALA A 45 -1.29 6.29 12.56
N ALA A 46 -0.16 6.58 13.21
CA ALA A 46 -0.02 7.64 14.21
C ALA A 46 -0.20 9.05 13.61
N GLY A 47 0.43 9.38 12.48
CA GLY A 47 0.32 10.70 11.85
C GLY A 47 -1.09 11.01 11.35
N LEU A 48 -1.77 10.02 10.75
CA LEU A 48 -3.19 10.12 10.40
C LEU A 48 -4.08 10.13 11.66
N GLY A 49 -3.74 9.33 12.68
CA GLY A 49 -4.43 9.31 13.97
C GLY A 49 -4.43 10.67 14.66
N VAL A 50 -3.30 11.38 14.66
CA VAL A 50 -3.17 12.74 15.19
C VAL A 50 -4.06 13.70 14.41
N ARG A 51 -4.06 13.64 13.07
CA ARG A 51 -4.93 14.51 12.25
C ARG A 51 -6.41 14.32 12.55
N TYR A 52 -6.86 13.07 12.66
CA TYR A 52 -8.26 12.78 13.00
C TYR A 52 -8.60 13.11 14.46
N ALA A 53 -7.67 12.94 15.40
CA ALA A 53 -7.85 13.37 16.78
C ALA A 53 -7.98 14.90 16.89
N VAL A 54 -7.20 15.66 16.12
CA VAL A 54 -7.30 17.13 16.05
C VAL A 54 -8.64 17.54 15.45
N VAL A 55 -9.07 16.94 14.34
CA VAL A 55 -10.38 17.24 13.74
C VAL A 55 -11.52 16.89 14.68
N GLY A 56 -11.49 15.71 15.32
CA GLY A 56 -12.49 15.30 16.31
C GLY A 56 -12.53 16.23 17.53
N GLY A 57 -11.36 16.66 18.02
CA GLY A 57 -11.24 17.63 19.11
C GLY A 57 -11.80 19.01 18.74
N LEU A 58 -11.51 19.51 17.54
CA LEU A 58 -12.04 20.79 17.05
C LEU A 58 -13.56 20.76 16.85
N VAL A 59 -14.10 19.65 16.31
CA VAL A 59 -15.55 19.47 16.17
C VAL A 59 -16.22 19.38 17.54
N GLY A 60 -15.65 18.62 18.48
CA GLY A 60 -16.15 18.54 19.85
C GLY A 60 -16.15 19.89 20.56
N LEU A 61 -15.08 20.67 20.39
CA LEU A 61 -14.97 22.03 20.92
C LEU A 61 -16.01 22.97 20.31
N ALA A 62 -16.20 22.92 18.99
CA ALA A 62 -17.20 23.74 18.30
C ALA A 62 -18.62 23.43 18.78
N VAL A 63 -18.97 22.15 18.93
CA VAL A 63 -20.27 21.74 19.49
C VAL A 63 -20.43 22.23 20.93
N ALA A 64 -19.41 22.08 21.77
CA ALA A 64 -19.45 22.54 23.17
C ALA A 64 -19.58 24.07 23.31
N LEU A 65 -19.05 24.84 22.36
CA LEU A 65 -19.16 26.31 22.34
C LEU A 65 -20.51 26.80 21.79
N VAL A 66 -21.11 26.08 20.83
CA VAL A 66 -22.37 26.47 20.17
C VAL A 66 -23.61 25.97 20.93
N TYR A 67 -23.49 24.90 21.71
CA TYR A 67 -24.61 24.30 22.45
C TYR A 67 -25.21 25.19 23.57
N PRO A 68 -24.43 25.88 24.42
CA PRO A 68 -24.95 26.69 25.53
C PRO A 68 -25.84 27.88 25.14
N PRO A 69 -25.56 28.66 24.07
CA PRO A 69 -26.42 29.79 23.71
C PRO A 69 -27.74 29.37 23.03
N LEU A 70 -27.83 28.16 22.49
CA LEU A 70 -29.02 27.65 21.78
C LEU A 70 -30.03 26.94 22.68
N VAL A 71 -29.59 26.45 23.85
CA VAL A 71 -30.45 25.72 24.80
C VAL A 71 -30.25 26.34 26.18
N ARG A 72 -31.24 27.07 26.70
CA ARG A 72 -31.28 27.49 28.12
C ARG A 72 -31.33 26.23 28.99
N ALA A 73 -30.18 25.66 29.30
CA ALA A 73 -30.06 24.30 29.81
C ALA A 73 -29.51 24.28 31.24
N ASP A 74 -30.34 24.63 32.22
CA ASP A 74 -30.03 24.40 33.63
C ASP A 74 -30.09 22.90 34.01
N HIS A 75 -30.55 22.00 33.12
CA HIS A 75 -30.80 20.58 33.44
C HIS A 75 -30.12 19.54 32.53
N TYR A 76 -29.32 19.96 31.53
CA TYR A 76 -28.76 19.03 30.53
C TYR A 76 -27.27 19.21 30.24
N ALA A 77 -26.49 19.66 31.24
CA ALA A 77 -25.04 19.83 31.12
C ALA A 77 -24.28 18.53 30.73
N THR A 78 -24.88 17.36 30.96
CA THR A 78 -24.31 16.03 30.63
C THR A 78 -24.49 15.64 29.16
N VAL A 79 -25.44 16.23 28.45
CA VAL A 79 -25.74 15.93 27.02
C VAL A 79 -24.57 16.25 26.08
N PRO A 80 -23.88 17.41 26.16
CA PRO A 80 -22.72 17.66 25.31
C PRO A 80 -21.54 16.74 25.62
N LEU A 81 -21.39 16.31 26.88
CA LEU A 81 -20.36 15.34 27.30
C LEU A 81 -20.60 13.94 26.72
N LEU A 82 -21.86 13.47 26.75
CA LEU A 82 -22.29 12.24 26.09
C LEU A 82 -22.15 12.34 24.56
N GLY A 83 -22.51 13.48 23.97
CA GLY A 83 -22.33 13.75 22.54
C GLY A 83 -20.87 13.67 22.09
N ALA A 84 -19.95 14.24 22.88
CA ALA A 84 -18.51 14.17 22.63
C ALA A 84 -17.97 12.73 22.73
N LEU A 85 -18.41 11.96 23.73
CA LEU A 85 -18.04 10.55 23.90
C LEU A 85 -18.56 9.68 22.75
N ILE A 86 -19.82 9.87 22.34
CA ILE A 86 -20.41 9.13 21.21
C ILE A 86 -19.72 9.50 19.90
N ALA A 87 -19.41 10.79 19.67
CA ALA A 87 -18.69 11.22 18.47
C ALA A 87 -17.27 10.64 18.42
N ALA A 88 -16.56 10.58 19.57
CA ALA A 88 -15.26 9.93 19.66
C ALA A 88 -15.34 8.42 19.40
N ALA A 89 -16.33 7.73 19.97
CA ALA A 89 -16.56 6.30 19.77
C ALA A 89 -16.97 5.99 18.32
N ALA A 90 -17.84 6.79 17.72
CA ALA A 90 -18.25 6.68 16.31
C ALA A 90 -17.07 6.96 15.37
N GLY A 91 -16.24 7.97 15.67
CA GLY A 91 -15.01 8.24 14.93
C GLY A 91 -14.04 7.05 14.97
N LEU A 92 -13.92 6.39 16.13
CA LEU A 92 -13.14 5.15 16.30
C LEU A 92 -13.74 3.94 15.57
N ALA A 93 -15.07 3.81 15.58
CA ALA A 93 -15.78 2.72 14.89
C ALA A 93 -15.71 2.87 13.37
N VAL A 94 -15.93 4.08 12.84
CA VAL A 94 -15.74 4.41 11.42
C VAL A 94 -14.27 4.23 11.03
N ARG A 95 -13.33 4.64 11.89
CA ARG A 95 -11.90 4.37 11.69
C ARG A 95 -11.63 2.87 11.60
N ARG A 96 -12.23 2.02 12.44
CA ARG A 96 -12.06 0.55 12.32
C ARG A 96 -12.74 -0.03 11.09
N LEU A 97 -13.91 0.46 10.71
CA LEU A 97 -14.65 -0.02 9.53
C LEU A 97 -13.99 0.41 8.21
N VAL A 98 -13.38 1.60 8.18
CA VAL A 98 -12.70 2.16 7.00
C VAL A 98 -11.23 1.73 6.94
N TRP A 99 -10.49 1.69 8.06
CA TRP A 99 -9.08 1.27 8.11
C TRP A 99 -8.83 -0.21 8.35
N GLY A 100 -9.82 -0.99 8.78
CA GLY A 100 -9.69 -2.45 8.82
C GLY A 100 -9.49 -3.08 7.43
N ARG A 101 -9.72 -2.31 6.36
CA ARG A 101 -9.63 -2.75 4.96
C ARG A 101 -8.66 -1.97 4.08
N ILE A 102 -8.21 -0.79 4.51
CA ILE A 102 -7.26 0.04 3.76
C ILE A 102 -5.93 -0.03 4.48
N SER A 103 -5.19 -1.09 4.19
CA SER A 103 -3.75 -1.09 4.35
C SER A 103 -3.14 0.15 3.67
N GLY A 104 -2.27 0.86 4.38
CA GLY A 104 -1.66 2.11 3.91
C GLY A 104 -0.96 2.01 2.55
N ARG A 105 -0.47 3.14 2.04
CA ARG A 105 0.17 3.18 0.72
C ARG A 105 1.39 2.26 0.69
N PHE A 106 1.48 1.39 -0.32
CA PHE A 106 2.59 0.46 -0.47
C PHE A 106 2.91 0.17 -1.94
N ALA A 107 4.14 -0.28 -2.17
CA ALA A 107 4.55 -0.95 -3.39
C ALA A 107 5.26 -2.25 -3.04
N ALA A 108 4.87 -3.34 -3.70
CA ALA A 108 5.38 -4.67 -3.47
C ALA A 108 5.87 -5.28 -4.78
N ILE A 109 7.04 -5.90 -4.70
CA ILE A 109 7.58 -6.79 -5.72
C ILE A 109 7.19 -8.20 -5.31
N THR A 110 6.37 -8.85 -6.12
CA THR A 110 5.80 -10.17 -5.85
C THR A 110 6.22 -11.18 -6.94
N PRO A 111 6.02 -12.48 -6.74
CA PRO A 111 6.37 -13.49 -7.74
C PRO A 111 5.69 -13.27 -9.09
N ARG A 112 4.43 -12.80 -9.05
CA ARG A 112 3.59 -12.60 -10.25
C ARG A 112 3.74 -11.23 -10.89
N GLY A 113 4.32 -10.26 -10.20
CA GLY A 113 4.40 -8.90 -10.71
C GLY A 113 4.62 -7.83 -9.65
N LEU A 114 4.29 -6.61 -10.01
CA LEU A 114 4.20 -5.50 -9.07
C LEU A 114 2.79 -5.38 -8.53
N VAL A 115 2.66 -5.21 -7.22
CA VAL A 115 1.39 -4.88 -6.58
C VAL A 115 1.58 -3.60 -5.80
N PHE A 116 0.73 -2.60 -6.02
CA PHE A 116 0.85 -1.35 -5.28
C PHE A 116 -0.54 -0.79 -4.98
N ALA A 117 -0.65 -0.17 -3.81
CA ALA A 117 -1.83 0.58 -3.40
C ALA A 117 -1.38 1.99 -3.06
N THR A 118 -1.92 2.98 -3.76
CA THR A 118 -1.67 4.40 -3.47
C THR A 118 -2.96 5.04 -2.93
N ARG A 119 -3.40 6.19 -3.44
CA ARG A 119 -4.63 6.88 -2.99
C ARG A 119 -5.93 6.25 -3.53
N GLY A 120 -5.86 5.04 -4.09
CA GLY A 120 -6.96 4.38 -4.78
C GLY A 120 -6.96 2.86 -4.61
N ARG A 121 -7.66 2.15 -5.50
CA ARG A 121 -7.69 0.69 -5.47
C ARG A 121 -6.30 0.10 -5.69
N PRO A 122 -5.94 -1.01 -5.01
CA PRO A 122 -4.72 -1.73 -5.30
C PRO A 122 -4.68 -2.13 -6.78
N MET A 123 -3.55 -1.89 -7.42
CA MET A 123 -3.31 -2.29 -8.80
C MET A 123 -2.28 -3.40 -8.83
N ARG A 124 -2.50 -4.38 -9.70
CA ARG A 124 -1.62 -5.50 -9.94
C ARG A 124 -1.13 -5.41 -11.38
N VAL A 125 0.18 -5.40 -11.58
CA VAL A 125 0.82 -5.36 -12.89
C VAL A 125 1.65 -6.61 -13.01
N ALA A 126 1.19 -7.55 -13.85
CA ALA A 126 1.97 -8.75 -14.18
C ALA A 126 3.30 -8.37 -14.83
N TRP A 127 4.33 -9.20 -14.63
CA TRP A 127 5.66 -8.93 -15.22
C TRP A 127 5.61 -8.81 -16.75
N GLU A 128 4.79 -9.61 -17.44
CA GLU A 128 4.61 -9.52 -18.90
C GLU A 128 4.05 -8.17 -19.39
N ASN A 129 3.33 -7.46 -18.52
CA ASN A 129 2.69 -6.19 -18.80
C ASN A 129 3.50 -5.00 -18.30
N LEU A 130 4.62 -5.23 -17.61
CA LEU A 130 5.52 -4.17 -17.19
C LEU A 130 6.35 -3.71 -18.39
N ASP A 131 6.11 -2.49 -18.86
CA ASP A 131 6.88 -1.87 -19.94
C ASP A 131 8.12 -1.16 -19.40
N GLY A 132 8.03 -0.61 -18.18
CA GLY A 132 9.18 -0.03 -17.51
C GLY A 132 8.84 0.78 -16.26
N LEU A 133 9.89 1.38 -15.69
CA LEU A 133 9.81 2.31 -14.57
C LEU A 133 10.47 3.62 -14.97
N GLU A 134 9.75 4.72 -14.82
CA GLU A 134 10.25 6.07 -15.07
C GLU A 134 10.23 6.90 -13.79
N GLN A 135 11.14 7.86 -13.66
CA GLN A 135 11.11 8.84 -12.58
C GLN A 135 10.84 10.21 -13.18
N ARG A 136 9.71 10.83 -12.83
CA ARG A 136 9.33 12.16 -13.34
C ARG A 136 8.92 13.04 -12.17
N ARG A 137 9.57 14.21 -12.06
CA ARG A 137 9.37 15.19 -10.97
C ARG A 137 9.50 14.55 -9.58
N GLY A 138 10.52 13.69 -9.38
CA GLY A 138 10.79 13.05 -8.08
C GLY A 138 9.80 11.95 -7.67
N VAL A 139 8.91 11.52 -8.57
CA VAL A 139 7.95 10.44 -8.34
C VAL A 139 8.23 9.29 -9.31
N VAL A 140 8.37 8.08 -8.76
CA VAL A 140 8.46 6.84 -9.56
C VAL A 140 7.09 6.54 -10.17
N ARG A 141 7.07 6.22 -11.46
CA ARG A 141 5.86 5.83 -12.18
C ARG A 141 6.07 4.50 -12.88
N VAL A 142 5.04 3.67 -12.84
CA VAL A 142 5.00 2.37 -13.51
C VAL A 142 4.40 2.55 -14.89
N ARG A 143 5.12 2.12 -15.92
CA ARG A 143 4.64 2.07 -17.29
C ARG A 143 4.09 0.68 -17.58
N VAL A 144 2.83 0.61 -17.95
CA VAL A 144 2.12 -0.65 -18.23
C VAL A 144 1.91 -0.75 -19.74
N ARG A 145 2.25 -1.90 -20.33
CA ARG A 145 2.10 -2.15 -21.75
C ARG A 145 0.63 -1.99 -22.15
N GLY A 146 0.39 -1.27 -23.25
CA GLY A 146 -0.96 -0.99 -23.75
C GLY A 146 -1.72 0.10 -22.99
N GLN A 147 -1.12 0.72 -21.95
CA GLN A 147 -1.70 1.89 -21.28
C GLN A 147 -0.95 3.17 -21.66
N ALA A 148 -1.70 4.18 -22.10
CA ALA A 148 -1.12 5.50 -22.42
C ALA A 148 -0.67 6.27 -21.17
N ALA A 149 -1.34 6.05 -20.03
CA ALA A 149 -1.04 6.71 -18.78
C ALA A 149 -0.08 5.87 -17.92
N THR A 150 0.93 6.53 -17.33
CA THR A 150 1.81 5.91 -16.34
C THR A 150 1.23 6.05 -14.94
N VAL A 151 1.43 5.02 -14.11
CA VAL A 151 0.79 4.93 -12.80
C VAL A 151 1.76 5.43 -11.72
N PRO A 152 1.48 6.54 -11.03
CA PRO A 152 2.40 7.11 -10.06
C PRO A 152 2.41 6.34 -8.74
N LEU A 153 3.61 6.01 -8.24
CA LEU A 153 3.84 5.50 -6.88
C LEU A 153 4.06 6.67 -5.91
N ALA A 154 3.11 7.61 -5.90
CA ALA A 154 3.19 8.79 -5.06
C ALA A 154 3.06 8.44 -3.57
N ASP A 155 3.86 9.11 -2.73
CA ASP A 155 3.83 9.00 -1.27
C ASP A 155 4.12 7.60 -0.71
N VAL A 156 4.66 6.68 -1.52
CA VAL A 156 5.07 5.34 -1.05
C VAL A 156 6.47 5.39 -0.44
N PHE A 157 7.38 6.14 -1.04
CA PHE A 157 8.79 6.20 -0.66
C PHE A 157 9.07 7.46 0.14
N SER A 158 9.80 7.32 1.24
CA SER A 158 10.07 8.41 2.16
C SER A 158 11.21 9.30 1.67
N ASN A 159 12.12 8.75 0.86
CA ASN A 159 13.31 9.43 0.37
C ASN A 159 13.73 8.92 -1.03
N PRO A 160 14.63 9.63 -1.73
CA PRO A 160 15.10 9.21 -3.05
C PRO A 160 15.88 7.89 -3.07
N LEU A 161 16.54 7.52 -1.98
CA LEU A 161 17.29 6.26 -1.88
C LEU A 161 16.34 5.06 -1.97
N GLU A 162 15.22 5.08 -1.22
CA GLU A 162 14.19 4.03 -1.29
C GLU A 162 13.59 3.90 -2.70
N GLN A 163 13.43 5.02 -3.41
CA GLN A 163 12.98 5.01 -4.81
C GLN A 163 13.98 4.29 -5.72
N GLN A 164 15.27 4.56 -5.56
CA GLN A 164 16.32 3.92 -6.35
C GLN A 164 16.43 2.42 -6.04
N GLU A 165 16.40 2.05 -4.76
CA GLU A 165 16.40 0.65 -4.32
C GLU A 165 15.20 -0.13 -4.89
N PHE A 166 14.01 0.48 -4.85
CA PHE A 166 12.81 -0.11 -5.46
C PHE A 166 13.00 -0.30 -6.96
N CYS A 167 13.47 0.72 -7.68
CA CYS A 167 13.67 0.64 -9.13
C CYS A 167 14.70 -0.44 -9.50
N ALA A 168 15.81 -0.52 -8.78
CA ALA A 168 16.84 -1.53 -9.00
C ALA A 168 16.29 -2.93 -8.72
N ALA A 169 15.59 -3.13 -7.61
CA ALA A 169 15.00 -4.41 -7.24
C ALA A 169 13.92 -4.86 -8.24
N ALA A 170 13.07 -3.94 -8.70
CA ALA A 170 12.02 -4.26 -9.67
C ALA A 170 12.58 -4.60 -11.05
N ARG A 171 13.64 -3.91 -11.49
CA ARG A 171 14.34 -4.25 -12.74
C ARG A 171 15.03 -5.60 -12.67
N ALA A 172 15.71 -5.90 -11.56
CA ALA A 172 16.34 -7.21 -11.34
C ALA A 172 15.29 -8.33 -11.37
N ALA A 173 14.19 -8.16 -10.62
CA ALA A 173 13.10 -9.13 -10.62
C ALA A 173 12.45 -9.32 -12.00
N ALA A 174 12.25 -8.25 -12.77
CA ALA A 174 11.74 -8.35 -14.13
C ALA A 174 12.71 -9.10 -15.06
N ALA A 175 14.02 -8.79 -14.97
CA ALA A 175 15.06 -9.44 -15.78
C ALA A 175 15.15 -10.94 -15.50
N ASP A 176 15.15 -11.35 -14.22
CA ASP A 176 15.19 -12.76 -13.82
C ASP A 176 13.99 -13.55 -14.38
N ARG A 177 12.80 -12.92 -14.43
CA ARG A 177 11.58 -13.56 -14.93
C ARG A 177 11.55 -13.64 -16.45
N ILE A 178 12.05 -12.63 -17.15
CA ILE A 178 12.24 -12.69 -18.60
C ILE A 178 13.23 -13.81 -18.95
N ALA A 179 14.35 -13.90 -18.24
CA ALA A 179 15.34 -14.97 -18.44
C ALA A 179 14.74 -16.36 -18.19
N ALA A 180 13.95 -16.53 -17.11
CA ALA A 180 13.27 -17.79 -16.80
C ALA A 180 12.18 -18.18 -17.82
N SER A 181 11.56 -17.19 -18.49
CA SER A 181 10.52 -17.42 -19.50
C SER A 181 11.06 -17.75 -20.89
N LYS A 182 12.36 -17.51 -21.15
CA LYS A 182 12.99 -17.87 -22.42
C LYS A 182 13.20 -19.39 -22.41
N PRO A 183 12.47 -20.18 -23.22
CA PRO A 183 12.78 -21.59 -23.34
C PRO A 183 14.24 -21.71 -23.78
N ALA A 184 14.97 -22.65 -23.17
CA ALA A 184 16.28 -23.09 -23.63
C ALA A 184 16.12 -23.71 -25.02
N GLY A 185 15.97 -22.85 -26.02
CA GLY A 185 15.65 -23.21 -27.39
C GLY A 185 16.93 -23.48 -28.15
N ARG A 186 17.22 -24.78 -28.27
CA ARG A 186 17.76 -25.43 -29.48
C ARG A 186 19.25 -25.21 -29.76
N GLY A 187 19.98 -26.32 -29.63
CA GLY A 187 21.42 -26.38 -29.83
C GLY A 187 21.87 -25.97 -31.23
N ASP A 188 22.91 -25.16 -31.26
CA ASP A 188 23.87 -25.12 -32.36
C ASP A 188 24.77 -26.37 -32.24
N ALA A 189 24.22 -27.49 -32.72
CA ALA A 189 25.02 -28.63 -33.17
C ALA A 189 24.93 -28.66 -34.69
N ALA A 190 25.72 -27.80 -35.33
CA ALA A 190 26.05 -27.80 -36.76
C ALA A 190 27.39 -27.03 -36.85
N ARG A 191 28.50 -27.55 -37.34
CA ARG A 191 28.80 -28.60 -38.31
C ARG A 191 30.27 -28.98 -38.09
N ASP A 192 30.54 -30.24 -37.74
CA ASP A 192 31.81 -30.89 -38.06
C ASP A 192 31.48 -31.96 -39.11
N SER A 193 31.59 -31.58 -40.37
CA SER A 193 31.59 -32.47 -41.53
C SER A 193 32.16 -31.67 -42.70
N GLU A 194 33.48 -31.56 -42.75
CA GLU A 194 34.32 -31.93 -43.92
C GLU A 194 35.81 -31.80 -43.56
#